data_AF-A0ABD3NF37-F1
#
_entry.id   AF-A0ABD3NF37-F1
#
_cell.length_a   1.000
_cell.length_b   1.000
_cell.length_c   1.000
_cell.angle_alpha   90.00
_cell.angle_beta   90.00
_cell.angle_gamma   90.00
#
_symmetry.space_group_name_H-M   'P 1'
#
loop_
_entity.id
_entity.type
_entity.pdbx_description
1 polymer ?
#
loop_
_entity_poly.entity_id
_entity_poly.type
_entity_poly.pdbx_seq_one_letter_code
_entity_poly.pdbx_strand_id
1 'polypeptide(L)'
;MGDFQLGDFLELGPAALRNMNPQMAHMTDDQINMAISQMEAMANNPAMMKAAAEQMKGMNEAELRQAMGSTAVPSTNRPAPTNTTNTTTMNDTIKNMSSDQFKEASQKISSLTPEQLKQQAAMLKSMPIDTLRRTNPQFANMSEDQIKLAIQQMETMASNPEMLKMASEQIKNMDDAQFQQVKQMFQSGGSTGPNGTPTTTSNNNNMAELSADPSKMMESLLSNPEQLSSMIKTMKQNPDLMKSMLKSQMGINDTDTTANNNPRAKQMEQAIDEFANMSDEQLDKYIRYANRAQSVLSPFLSGFNKTKSALGISSRSLIVLINLVVFGGIALLVVWMRSRGGGGVVIMEENVLNVLSEDEPPEIALHDESEF
;
A
#
# COMPACT_ATOMS: atom_id res chain seq x y z
N MET A 1 -66.69 -8.00 -24.72
CA MET A 1 -65.70 -8.62 -23.81
C MET A 1 -64.47 -8.86 -24.65
N GLY A 2 -63.49 -7.96 -24.56
CA GLY A 2 -62.22 -8.07 -25.29
C GLY A 2 -61.13 -8.44 -24.30
N ASP A 3 -60.41 -9.51 -24.59
CA ASP A 3 -59.23 -9.97 -23.85
C ASP A 3 -58.14 -8.90 -23.88
N PHE A 4 -57.90 -8.27 -22.72
CA PHE A 4 -56.74 -7.43 -22.47
C PHE A 4 -55.54 -8.34 -22.18
N GLN A 5 -54.66 -8.50 -23.16
CA GLN A 5 -53.42 -9.25 -23.00
C GLN A 5 -52.40 -8.42 -22.19
N LEU A 6 -51.82 -9.04 -21.17
CA LEU A 6 -50.82 -8.49 -20.24
C LEU A 6 -49.44 -8.16 -20.87
N GLY A 7 -49.32 -8.21 -22.21
CA GLY A 7 -48.07 -7.96 -22.94
C GLY A 7 -47.78 -6.48 -23.25
N ASP A 8 -48.80 -5.62 -23.26
CA ASP A 8 -48.65 -4.22 -23.72
C ASP A 8 -48.13 -3.24 -22.64
N PHE A 9 -47.85 -3.71 -21.42
CA PHE A 9 -47.40 -2.83 -20.33
C PHE A 9 -45.89 -2.49 -20.36
N LEU A 10 -45.10 -3.20 -21.17
CA LEU A 10 -43.64 -3.02 -21.24
C LEU A 10 -43.17 -2.03 -22.33
N GLU A 11 -44.08 -1.51 -23.15
CA GLU A 11 -43.76 -0.52 -24.20
C GLU A 11 -44.29 0.89 -23.87
N LEU A 12 -44.55 1.18 -22.59
CA LEU A 12 -44.71 2.58 -22.16
C LEU A 12 -43.35 3.25 -22.08
N GLY A 13 -42.91 3.81 -23.22
CA GLY A 13 -41.68 4.60 -23.28
C GLY A 13 -41.70 5.83 -22.34
N PRO A 14 -40.53 6.45 -22.07
CA PRO A 14 -40.39 7.58 -21.14
C PRO A 14 -41.36 8.75 -21.40
N ALA A 15 -41.78 8.94 -22.66
CA ALA A 15 -42.76 9.93 -23.06
C ALA A 15 -44.17 9.67 -22.48
N ALA A 16 -44.58 8.40 -22.37
CA ALA A 16 -45.87 8.02 -21.79
C ALA A 16 -45.87 8.20 -20.27
N LEU A 17 -44.75 7.90 -19.60
CA LEU A 17 -44.58 8.14 -18.16
C LEU A 17 -44.63 9.62 -17.78
N ARG A 18 -44.08 10.51 -18.63
CA ARG A 18 -44.21 11.97 -18.45
C ARG A 18 -45.65 12.44 -18.57
N ASN A 19 -46.44 11.84 -19.46
CA ASN A 19 -47.83 12.22 -19.68
C ASN A 19 -48.75 11.73 -18.55
N MET A 20 -48.38 10.61 -17.89
CA MET A 20 -49.12 10.06 -16.75
C MET A 20 -48.79 10.74 -15.42
N ASN A 21 -47.58 11.27 -15.24
CA ASN A 21 -47.18 11.92 -14.00
C ASN A 21 -46.60 13.32 -14.25
N PRO A 22 -47.39 14.40 -14.06
CA PRO A 22 -46.98 15.77 -14.38
C PRO A 22 -45.79 16.26 -13.55
N GLN A 23 -45.45 15.61 -12.43
CA GLN A 23 -44.25 15.94 -11.66
C GLN A 23 -42.96 15.44 -12.31
N MET A 24 -43.03 14.41 -13.16
CA MET A 24 -41.88 13.90 -13.93
C MET A 24 -41.66 14.66 -15.25
N ALA A 25 -42.54 15.61 -15.59
CA ALA A 25 -42.39 16.44 -16.79
C ALA A 25 -41.10 17.29 -16.78
N HIS A 26 -40.55 17.57 -15.60
CA HIS A 26 -39.33 18.36 -15.42
C HIS A 26 -38.05 17.51 -15.36
N MET A 27 -38.18 16.18 -15.34
CA MET A 27 -37.03 15.27 -15.26
C MET A 27 -36.50 14.95 -16.66
N THR A 28 -35.17 15.04 -16.82
CA THR A 28 -34.50 14.69 -18.08
C THR A 28 -34.63 13.20 -18.37
N ASP A 29 -34.52 12.79 -19.64
CA ASP A 29 -34.62 11.37 -20.03
C ASP A 29 -33.62 10.50 -19.27
N ASP A 30 -32.42 11.02 -18.99
CA ASP A 30 -31.40 10.33 -18.19
C ASP A 30 -31.81 10.15 -16.72
N GLN A 31 -32.46 11.16 -16.11
CA GLN A 31 -32.97 11.04 -14.74
C GLN A 31 -34.11 10.03 -14.66
N ILE A 32 -34.96 9.99 -15.67
CA ILE A 32 -36.06 9.02 -15.78
C ILE A 32 -35.49 7.61 -15.97
N ASN A 33 -34.51 7.43 -16.86
CA ASN A 33 -33.86 6.13 -17.07
C ASN A 33 -33.08 5.65 -15.84
N MET A 34 -32.42 6.55 -15.11
CA MET A 34 -31.76 6.21 -13.85
C MET A 34 -32.76 5.80 -12.77
N ALA A 35 -33.90 6.49 -12.67
CA ALA A 35 -34.97 6.13 -11.74
C ALA A 35 -35.61 4.78 -12.11
N ILE A 36 -35.85 4.52 -13.40
CA ILE A 36 -36.35 3.24 -13.90
C ILE A 36 -35.36 2.12 -13.59
N SER A 37 -34.06 2.32 -13.88
CA SER A 37 -33.03 1.32 -13.61
C SER A 37 -32.87 1.05 -12.10
N GLN A 38 -32.97 2.08 -11.26
CA GLN A 38 -32.96 1.91 -9.81
C GLN A 38 -34.22 1.16 -9.31
N MET A 39 -35.39 1.47 -9.87
CA MET A 39 -36.64 0.80 -9.54
C MET A 39 -36.65 -0.66 -10.04
N GLU A 40 -36.07 -0.93 -11.20
CA GLU A 40 -35.91 -2.27 -11.77
C GLU A 40 -34.91 -3.12 -10.97
N ALA A 41 -33.79 -2.52 -10.53
CA ALA A 41 -32.85 -3.17 -9.62
C ALA A 41 -33.48 -3.49 -8.25
N MET A 42 -34.35 -2.61 -7.74
CA MET A 42 -35.13 -2.87 -6.51
C MET A 42 -36.24 -3.91 -6.73
N ALA A 43 -36.88 -3.91 -7.90
CA ALA A 43 -37.92 -4.87 -8.27
C ALA A 43 -37.37 -6.29 -8.41
N ASN A 44 -36.17 -6.42 -8.99
CA ASN A 44 -35.48 -7.70 -9.15
C ASN A 44 -34.76 -8.18 -7.87
N ASN A 45 -34.74 -7.38 -6.80
CA ASN A 45 -34.14 -7.75 -5.52
C ASN A 45 -35.16 -7.70 -4.37
N PRO A 46 -35.96 -8.78 -4.16
CA PRO A 46 -37.04 -8.81 -3.20
C PRO A 46 -36.57 -8.63 -1.73
N ALA A 47 -35.31 -8.97 -1.42
CA ALA A 47 -34.74 -8.73 -0.11
C ALA A 47 -34.54 -7.23 0.17
N MET A 48 -34.11 -6.47 -0.85
CA MET A 48 -33.95 -5.02 -0.76
C MET A 48 -35.31 -4.32 -0.65
N MET A 49 -36.31 -4.78 -1.40
CA MET A 49 -37.67 -4.25 -1.31
C MET A 49 -38.30 -4.50 0.07
N LYS A 50 -38.03 -5.67 0.67
CA LYS A 50 -38.47 -6.00 2.04
C LYS A 50 -37.80 -5.08 3.08
N ALA A 51 -36.49 -4.87 2.96
CA ALA A 51 -35.75 -3.96 3.85
C ALA A 51 -36.22 -2.50 3.71
N ALA A 52 -36.47 -2.04 2.48
CA ALA A 52 -37.01 -0.70 2.22
C ALA A 52 -38.44 -0.54 2.75
N ALA A 53 -39.31 -1.56 2.57
CA ALA A 53 -40.66 -1.56 3.12
C ALA A 53 -40.67 -1.58 4.66
N GLU A 54 -39.73 -2.30 5.27
CA GLU A 54 -39.56 -2.35 6.73
C GLU A 54 -39.05 -1.02 7.28
N GLN A 55 -38.15 -0.35 6.55
CA GLN A 55 -37.71 1.02 6.85
C GLN A 55 -38.86 2.04 6.72
N MET A 56 -39.69 1.93 5.68
CA MET A 56 -40.86 2.80 5.51
C MET A 56 -41.93 2.56 6.58
N LYS A 57 -42.07 1.31 7.06
CA LYS A 57 -43.00 0.97 8.15
C LYS A 57 -42.62 1.61 9.49
N GLY A 58 -41.36 1.98 9.66
CA GLY A 58 -40.85 2.68 10.84
C GLY A 58 -40.86 4.22 10.75
N MET A 59 -41.06 4.79 9.56
CA MET A 59 -41.14 6.24 9.41
C MET A 59 -42.56 6.74 9.69
N ASN A 60 -42.68 7.70 10.60
CA ASN A 60 -43.95 8.35 10.88
C ASN A 60 -44.39 9.19 9.67
N GLU A 61 -45.71 9.24 9.45
CA GLU A 61 -46.34 9.89 8.28
C GLU A 61 -45.94 11.37 8.08
N ALA A 62 -45.59 12.07 9.17
CA ALA A 62 -45.06 13.44 9.13
C ALA A 62 -43.68 13.52 8.47
N GLU A 63 -42.81 12.53 8.73
CA GLU A 63 -41.46 12.45 8.20
C GLU A 63 -41.48 12.04 6.71
N LEU A 64 -42.44 11.18 6.34
CA LEU A 64 -42.68 10.80 4.95
C LEU A 64 -43.22 11.99 4.11
N ARG A 65 -44.08 12.84 4.69
CA ARG A 65 -44.54 14.08 4.03
C ARG A 65 -43.42 15.13 3.90
N GLN A 66 -42.50 15.18 4.86
CA GLN A 66 -41.35 16.09 4.78
C GLN A 66 -40.32 15.62 3.74
N ALA A 67 -40.12 14.31 3.63
CA ALA A 67 -39.24 13.70 2.63
C ALA A 67 -39.78 13.88 1.20
N MET A 68 -41.09 13.81 0.98
CA MET A 68 -41.70 14.00 -0.35
C MET A 68 -42.08 15.46 -0.67
N GLY A 69 -42.09 16.36 0.32
CA GLY A 69 -42.52 17.75 0.17
C GLY A 69 -41.41 18.79 -0.02
N SER A 70 -40.14 18.37 -0.06
CA SER A 70 -38.98 19.30 -0.03
C SER A 70 -38.27 19.50 -1.38
N THR A 71 -38.97 19.35 -2.50
CA THR A 71 -38.51 19.82 -3.84
C THR A 71 -39.06 21.21 -4.15
N ALA A 72 -38.64 22.22 -3.39
CA ALA A 72 -38.75 23.62 -3.77
C ALA A 72 -37.36 24.17 -4.12
N VAL A 73 -37.20 24.54 -5.38
CA VAL A 73 -35.94 24.94 -6.03
C VAL A 73 -35.49 26.33 -5.55
N PRO A 74 -34.26 26.52 -5.02
CA PRO A 74 -33.67 27.85 -4.94
C PRO A 74 -32.98 28.19 -6.26
N SER A 75 -33.60 29.09 -7.02
CA SER A 75 -32.98 29.83 -8.12
C SER A 75 -32.08 30.92 -7.54
N THR A 76 -30.80 30.95 -7.88
CA THR A 76 -29.99 32.19 -7.85
C THR A 76 -28.76 32.08 -8.75
N ASN A 77 -28.67 33.03 -9.68
CA ASN A 77 -27.51 33.37 -10.52
C ASN A 77 -26.22 33.47 -9.70
N ARG A 78 -25.14 32.84 -10.19
CA ARG A 78 -23.78 33.08 -9.68
C ARG A 78 -22.78 33.20 -10.86
N PRO A 79 -21.90 34.22 -10.86
CA PRO A 79 -20.94 34.45 -11.94
C PRO A 79 -19.76 33.48 -11.89
N ALA A 80 -19.10 33.34 -13.05
CA ALA A 80 -18.07 32.36 -13.38
C ALA A 80 -16.86 32.33 -12.41
N PRO A 81 -16.38 31.15 -11.99
CA PRO A 81 -15.13 31.02 -11.25
C PRO A 81 -13.93 31.04 -12.21
N THR A 82 -12.99 31.92 -11.93
CA THR A 82 -11.63 31.88 -12.46
C THR A 82 -10.91 30.62 -11.99
N ASN A 83 -10.43 29.82 -12.94
CA ASN A 83 -9.60 28.64 -12.70
C ASN A 83 -8.29 29.03 -12.01
N THR A 84 -8.18 28.75 -10.71
CA THR A 84 -6.91 28.60 -10.00
C THR A 84 -6.87 27.18 -9.49
N THR A 85 -6.07 26.34 -10.14
CA THR A 85 -5.90 24.92 -9.83
C THR A 85 -5.14 24.77 -8.52
N ASN A 86 -5.87 24.71 -7.40
CA ASN A 86 -5.36 24.20 -6.14
C ASN A 86 -5.73 22.72 -6.05
N THR A 87 -4.75 21.85 -6.27
CA THR A 87 -4.88 20.39 -6.17
C THR A 87 -5.05 19.99 -4.70
N THR A 88 -6.26 20.05 -4.19
CA THR A 88 -6.61 19.56 -2.84
C THR A 88 -6.54 18.03 -2.86
N THR A 89 -5.46 17.48 -2.30
CA THR A 89 -5.21 16.03 -2.30
C THR A 89 -6.19 15.36 -1.34
N MET A 90 -6.55 14.08 -1.51
CA MET A 90 -7.48 13.32 -0.64
C MET A 90 -7.16 13.48 0.87
N ASN A 91 -5.88 13.73 1.19
CA ASN A 91 -5.40 14.04 2.52
C ASN A 91 -6.06 15.31 3.12
N ASP A 92 -6.33 16.36 2.33
CA ASP A 92 -6.98 17.59 2.82
C ASP A 92 -8.46 17.39 3.15
N THR A 93 -9.15 16.48 2.45
CA THR A 93 -10.54 16.16 2.80
C THR A 93 -10.62 15.32 4.07
N ILE A 94 -9.68 14.41 4.29
CA ILE A 94 -9.58 13.63 5.54
C ILE A 94 -9.07 14.50 6.70
N LYS A 95 -8.16 15.45 6.43
CA LYS A 95 -7.69 16.46 7.40
C LYS A 95 -8.83 17.33 7.91
N ASN A 96 -9.76 17.70 7.04
CA ASN A 96 -10.90 18.55 7.38
C ASN A 96 -12.12 17.78 7.88
N MET A 97 -12.07 16.45 7.86
CA MET A 97 -13.15 15.60 8.38
C MET A 97 -13.12 15.60 9.91
N SER A 98 -14.24 15.91 10.55
CA SER A 98 -14.32 15.89 12.02
C SER A 98 -14.08 14.46 12.55
N SER A 99 -13.69 14.34 13.83
CA SER A 99 -13.52 13.02 14.47
C SER A 99 -14.81 12.18 14.35
N ASP A 100 -15.95 12.84 14.52
CA ASP A 100 -17.27 12.20 14.44
C ASP A 100 -17.60 11.74 13.01
N GLN A 101 -17.30 12.55 12.00
CA GLN A 101 -17.52 12.17 10.59
C GLN A 101 -16.67 10.97 10.19
N PHE A 102 -15.41 10.89 10.65
CA PHE A 102 -14.58 9.72 10.40
C PHE A 102 -15.11 8.49 11.15
N LYS A 103 -15.53 8.65 12.41
CA LYS A 103 -16.11 7.55 13.22
C LYS A 103 -17.39 7.02 12.57
N GLU A 104 -18.25 7.90 12.07
CA GLU A 104 -19.45 7.55 11.32
C GLU A 104 -19.11 6.85 9.99
N ALA A 105 -18.14 7.37 9.23
CA ALA A 105 -17.68 6.75 7.99
C ALA A 105 -17.09 5.36 8.23
N SER A 106 -16.31 5.20 9.29
CA SER A 106 -15.72 3.92 9.69
C SER A 106 -16.78 2.92 10.17
N GLN A 107 -17.77 3.38 10.96
CA GLN A 107 -18.91 2.56 11.35
C GLN A 107 -19.74 2.13 10.14
N LYS A 108 -19.93 3.01 9.16
CA LYS A 108 -20.59 2.69 7.89
C LYS A 108 -19.80 1.64 7.09
N ILE A 109 -18.48 1.75 7.02
CA ILE A 109 -17.65 0.74 6.34
C ILE A 109 -17.70 -0.60 7.09
N SER A 110 -17.69 -0.57 8.42
CA SER A 110 -17.76 -1.76 9.29
C SER A 110 -19.13 -2.44 9.24
N SER A 111 -20.21 -1.70 8.99
CA SER A 111 -21.56 -2.27 8.84
C SER A 111 -21.83 -2.83 7.44
N LEU A 112 -20.99 -2.52 6.45
CA LEU A 112 -21.09 -3.10 5.12
C LEU A 112 -20.50 -4.50 5.11
N THR A 113 -21.27 -5.44 4.58
CA THR A 113 -20.74 -6.79 4.33
C THR A 113 -19.66 -6.74 3.24
N PRO A 114 -18.69 -7.65 3.24
CA PRO A 114 -17.65 -7.70 2.21
C PRO A 114 -18.22 -7.76 0.77
N GLU A 115 -19.35 -8.47 0.58
CA GLU A 115 -20.04 -8.50 -0.70
C GLU A 115 -20.59 -7.13 -1.10
N GLN A 116 -21.17 -6.38 -0.16
CA GLN A 116 -21.64 -5.02 -0.41
C GLN A 116 -20.48 -4.07 -0.74
N LEU A 117 -19.34 -4.19 -0.06
CA LEU A 117 -18.14 -3.40 -0.39
C LEU A 117 -17.60 -3.75 -1.78
N LYS A 118 -17.58 -5.03 -2.15
CA LYS A 118 -17.17 -5.47 -3.48
C LYS A 118 -18.13 -4.96 -4.56
N GLN A 119 -19.43 -5.02 -4.29
CA GLN A 119 -20.46 -4.48 -5.18
C GLN A 119 -20.33 -2.97 -5.32
N GLN A 120 -20.05 -2.25 -4.23
CA GLN A 120 -19.81 -0.81 -4.25
C GLN A 120 -18.55 -0.46 -5.06
N ALA A 121 -17.45 -1.19 -4.86
CA ALA A 121 -16.22 -1.02 -5.64
C ALA A 121 -16.46 -1.29 -7.14
N ALA A 122 -17.20 -2.36 -7.48
CA ALA A 122 -17.57 -2.68 -8.86
C ALA A 122 -18.47 -1.60 -9.48
N MET A 123 -19.42 -1.05 -8.72
CA MET A 123 -20.25 0.07 -9.16
C MET A 123 -19.40 1.31 -9.42
N LEU A 124 -18.50 1.67 -8.49
CA LEU A 124 -17.57 2.78 -8.68
C LEU A 124 -16.70 2.58 -9.92
N LYS A 125 -16.19 1.37 -10.15
CA LYS A 125 -15.39 1.00 -11.33
C LYS A 125 -16.16 1.12 -12.64
N SER A 126 -17.46 0.83 -12.62
CA SER A 126 -18.33 0.92 -13.81
C SER A 126 -18.78 2.34 -14.14
N MET A 127 -18.74 3.26 -13.16
CA MET A 127 -19.12 4.66 -13.39
C MET A 127 -18.04 5.40 -14.18
N PRO A 128 -18.42 6.25 -15.16
CA PRO A 128 -17.48 7.17 -15.79
C PRO A 128 -16.80 8.05 -14.74
N ILE A 129 -15.51 8.30 -14.89
CA ILE A 129 -14.72 9.01 -13.88
C ILE A 129 -15.18 10.47 -13.71
N ASP A 130 -15.64 11.10 -14.79
CA ASP A 130 -16.24 12.43 -14.71
C ASP A 130 -17.55 12.43 -13.89
N THR A 131 -18.34 11.36 -14.00
CA THR A 131 -19.52 11.16 -13.15
C THR A 131 -19.10 10.97 -11.70
N LEU A 132 -18.09 10.15 -11.41
CA LEU A 132 -17.56 9.94 -10.05
C LEU A 132 -17.09 11.23 -9.39
N ARG A 133 -16.39 12.09 -10.12
CA ARG A 133 -15.95 13.40 -9.62
C ARG A 133 -17.12 14.32 -9.27
N ARG A 134 -18.20 14.25 -10.06
CA ARG A 134 -19.37 15.09 -9.89
C ARG A 134 -20.30 14.57 -8.79
N THR A 135 -20.41 13.25 -8.62
CA THR A 135 -21.27 12.62 -7.62
C THR A 135 -20.60 12.49 -6.27
N ASN A 136 -19.27 12.32 -6.22
CA ASN A 136 -18.52 12.21 -4.99
C ASN A 136 -17.53 13.39 -4.83
N PRO A 137 -17.81 14.35 -3.93
CA PRO A 137 -16.94 15.51 -3.71
C PRO A 137 -15.52 15.13 -3.24
N GLN A 138 -15.33 13.93 -2.68
CA GLN A 138 -14.01 13.41 -2.31
C GLN A 138 -13.12 13.17 -3.55
N PHE A 139 -13.73 12.81 -4.69
CA PHE A 139 -13.03 12.53 -5.94
C PHE A 139 -12.88 13.77 -6.82
N ALA A 140 -13.62 14.85 -6.55
CA ALA A 140 -13.64 16.05 -7.38
C ALA A 140 -12.23 16.61 -7.68
N ASN A 141 -11.32 16.54 -6.71
CA ASN A 141 -9.96 17.06 -6.82
C ASN A 141 -8.90 15.99 -7.12
N MET A 142 -9.31 14.75 -7.37
CA MET A 142 -8.38 13.64 -7.62
C MET A 142 -8.11 13.44 -9.10
N SER A 143 -6.87 13.08 -9.43
CA SER A 143 -6.52 12.67 -10.78
C SER A 143 -7.21 11.36 -11.15
N GLU A 144 -7.31 11.08 -12.45
CA GLU A 144 -7.96 9.85 -12.94
C GLU A 144 -7.30 8.60 -12.36
N ASP A 145 -5.96 8.58 -12.35
CA ASP A 145 -5.17 7.49 -11.82
C ASP A 145 -5.33 7.34 -10.31
N GLN A 146 -5.44 8.45 -9.57
CA GLN A 146 -5.71 8.41 -8.14
C GLN A 146 -7.10 7.82 -7.83
N ILE A 147 -8.10 8.14 -8.65
CA ILE A 147 -9.45 7.58 -8.51
C ILE A 147 -9.44 6.08 -8.80
N LYS A 148 -8.78 5.65 -9.89
CA LYS A 148 -8.61 4.23 -10.21
C LYS A 148 -7.88 3.46 -9.10
N LEU A 149 -6.81 4.04 -8.56
CA LEU A 149 -6.06 3.46 -7.46
C LEU A 149 -6.92 3.35 -6.19
N ALA A 150 -7.70 4.38 -5.85
CA ALA A 150 -8.60 4.35 -4.70
C ALA A 150 -9.69 3.28 -4.84
N ILE A 151 -10.28 3.13 -6.04
CA ILE A 151 -11.24 2.07 -6.35
C ILE A 151 -10.58 0.69 -6.23
N GLN A 152 -9.36 0.54 -6.75
CA GLN A 152 -8.59 -0.71 -6.66
C GLN A 152 -8.23 -1.06 -5.21
N GLN A 153 -7.90 -0.06 -4.38
CA GLN A 153 -7.64 -0.27 -2.96
C GLN A 153 -8.91 -0.74 -2.24
N MET A 154 -10.06 -0.14 -2.56
CA MET A 154 -11.36 -0.57 -2.06
C MET A 154 -11.70 -2.00 -2.50
N GLU A 155 -11.42 -2.36 -3.76
CA GLU A 155 -11.58 -3.72 -4.28
C GLU A 155 -10.67 -4.71 -3.55
N THR A 156 -9.40 -4.35 -3.31
CA THR A 156 -8.45 -5.17 -2.53
C THR A 156 -8.94 -5.38 -1.10
N MET A 157 -9.39 -4.33 -0.40
CA MET A 157 -9.94 -4.45 0.95
C MET A 157 -11.20 -5.32 0.96
N ALA A 158 -12.11 -5.10 0.01
CA ALA A 158 -13.34 -5.88 -0.12
C ALA A 158 -13.06 -7.36 -0.42
N SER A 159 -12.01 -7.66 -1.20
CA SER A 159 -11.59 -9.02 -1.51
C SER A 159 -10.95 -9.75 -0.32
N ASN A 160 -10.58 -9.03 0.74
CA ASN A 160 -9.91 -9.59 1.91
C ASN A 160 -10.76 -9.38 3.19
N PRO A 161 -11.86 -10.15 3.36
CA PRO A 161 -12.84 -9.95 4.44
C PRO A 161 -12.25 -10.13 5.84
N GLU A 162 -11.25 -11.00 5.99
CA GLU A 162 -10.55 -11.22 7.26
C GLU A 162 -9.73 -9.98 7.68
N MET A 163 -9.07 -9.32 6.71
CA MET A 163 -8.38 -8.05 6.99
C MET A 163 -9.37 -6.97 7.43
N LEU A 164 -10.55 -6.94 6.81
CA LEU A 164 -11.59 -5.97 7.13
C LEU A 164 -12.21 -6.22 8.50
N LYS A 165 -12.44 -7.50 8.87
CA LYS A 165 -12.83 -7.88 10.24
C LYS A 165 -11.77 -7.45 11.25
N MET A 166 -10.50 -7.80 11.01
CA MET A 166 -9.41 -7.42 11.92
C MET A 166 -9.29 -5.91 12.06
N ALA A 167 -9.38 -5.15 10.96
CA ALA A 167 -9.38 -3.69 10.99
C ALA A 167 -10.60 -3.14 11.75
N SER A 168 -11.77 -3.72 11.54
CA SER A 168 -12.99 -3.33 12.24
C SER A 168 -12.91 -3.61 13.74
N GLU A 169 -12.31 -4.74 14.15
CA GLU A 169 -12.09 -5.09 15.55
C GLU A 169 -11.04 -4.18 16.20
N GLN A 170 -9.97 -3.85 15.48
CA GLN A 170 -8.99 -2.87 15.96
C GLN A 170 -9.64 -1.49 16.16
N ILE A 171 -10.43 -1.01 15.21
CA ILE A 171 -11.12 0.28 15.33
C ILE A 171 -12.17 0.24 16.44
N LYS A 172 -12.89 -0.87 16.61
CA LYS A 172 -13.91 -1.03 17.66
C LYS A 172 -13.30 -1.03 19.06
N ASN A 173 -12.09 -1.55 19.20
CA ASN A 173 -11.37 -1.62 20.48
C ASN A 173 -10.40 -0.45 20.70
N MET A 174 -10.28 0.48 19.75
CA MET A 174 -9.45 1.68 19.91
C MET A 174 -10.16 2.72 20.78
N ASP A 175 -9.45 3.19 21.79
CA ASP A 175 -9.83 4.39 22.54
C ASP A 175 -9.74 5.64 21.64
N ASP A 176 -10.52 6.67 21.94
CA ASP A 176 -10.55 7.94 21.19
C ASP A 176 -9.15 8.58 21.10
N ALA A 177 -8.29 8.37 22.11
CA ALA A 177 -6.89 8.81 22.08
C ALA A 177 -6.03 8.05 21.04
N GLN A 178 -6.18 6.72 20.96
CA GLN A 178 -5.51 5.89 19.95
C GLN A 178 -6.06 6.18 18.56
N PHE A 179 -7.36 6.45 18.47
CA PHE A 179 -7.99 6.87 17.24
C PHE A 179 -7.46 8.23 16.78
N GLN A 180 -7.27 9.21 17.68
CA GLN A 180 -6.60 10.46 17.33
C GLN A 180 -5.17 10.23 16.87
N GLN A 181 -4.45 9.29 17.48
CA GLN A 181 -3.11 8.91 17.04
C GLN A 181 -3.10 8.27 15.65
N VAL A 182 -4.03 7.35 15.36
CA VAL A 182 -4.20 6.74 14.03
C VAL A 182 -4.63 7.78 13.01
N LYS A 183 -5.57 8.65 13.37
CA LYS A 183 -5.99 9.78 12.54
C LYS A 183 -4.79 10.67 12.25
N GLN A 184 -3.99 11.00 13.27
CA GLN A 184 -2.79 11.81 13.11
C GLN A 184 -1.73 11.09 12.29
N MET A 185 -1.61 9.77 12.37
CA MET A 185 -0.72 8.97 11.54
C MET A 185 -1.22 8.90 10.08
N PHE A 186 -2.52 8.79 9.86
CA PHE A 186 -3.13 8.87 8.52
C PHE A 186 -3.00 10.29 7.94
N GLN A 187 -3.07 11.31 8.79
CA GLN A 187 -2.97 12.73 8.44
C GLN A 187 -1.51 13.17 8.20
N SER A 188 -0.58 12.66 8.99
CA SER A 188 0.86 12.96 8.93
C SER A 188 1.63 12.02 7.99
N GLY A 189 1.05 10.88 7.62
CA GLY A 189 1.67 9.84 6.79
C GLY A 189 0.83 9.40 5.59
N GLY A 190 -0.13 10.22 5.13
CA GLY A 190 -1.07 9.91 4.04
C GLY A 190 -0.49 9.80 2.62
N SER A 191 0.71 9.24 2.45
CA SER A 191 1.23 8.68 1.19
C SER A 191 1.47 7.17 1.26
N THR A 192 1.31 6.54 2.43
CA THR A 192 1.56 5.10 2.61
C THR A 192 0.26 4.36 2.91
N GLY A 193 -0.56 4.19 1.87
CA GLY A 193 -1.43 3.01 1.81
C GLY A 193 -0.57 1.75 1.60
N PRO A 194 -1.01 0.56 2.03
CA PRO A 194 -0.19 -0.66 2.08
C PRO A 194 0.23 -1.26 0.72
N ASN A 195 0.18 -0.49 -0.37
CA ASN A 195 0.75 -0.91 -1.66
C ASN A 195 1.24 0.27 -2.55
N GLY A 196 1.59 1.41 -1.96
CA GLY A 196 2.10 2.57 -2.68
C GLY A 196 3.51 2.93 -2.22
N THR A 197 4.45 2.90 -3.15
CA THR A 197 5.80 3.48 -3.04
C THR A 197 5.74 4.89 -2.40
N PRO A 198 6.65 5.21 -1.46
CA PRO A 198 6.61 6.46 -0.72
C PRO A 198 6.88 7.65 -1.66
N THR A 199 5.85 8.47 -1.90
CA THR A 199 6.00 9.78 -2.54
C THR A 199 6.13 10.85 -1.45
N THR A 200 7.38 11.27 -1.24
CA THR A 200 7.74 12.50 -0.54
C THR A 200 7.44 13.69 -1.45
N THR A 201 6.58 14.59 -0.99
CA THR A 201 6.37 15.90 -1.59
C THR A 201 7.66 16.72 -1.50
N SER A 202 8.49 16.65 -2.54
CA SER A 202 9.61 17.56 -2.75
C SER A 202 9.81 17.75 -4.25
N ASN A 203 9.62 19.00 -4.69
CA ASN A 203 9.88 19.59 -6.01
C ASN A 203 10.13 18.62 -7.19
N ASN A 204 9.17 18.64 -8.13
CA ASN A 204 9.27 18.11 -9.49
C ASN A 204 10.62 18.49 -10.14
N ASN A 205 11.52 17.50 -10.25
CA ASN A 205 12.46 17.32 -11.38
C ASN A 205 13.34 16.05 -11.27
N ASN A 206 13.32 15.28 -10.17
CA ASN A 206 14.19 14.09 -10.01
C ASN A 206 13.43 12.79 -9.61
N MET A 207 12.28 12.51 -10.21
CA MET A 207 11.46 11.34 -9.84
C MET A 207 11.87 10.02 -10.53
N ALA A 208 12.89 10.05 -11.41
CA ALA A 208 13.51 8.84 -11.96
C ALA A 208 14.65 8.29 -11.08
N GLU A 209 15.06 9.01 -10.04
CA GLU A 209 16.27 8.68 -9.26
C GLU A 209 15.96 8.11 -7.86
N LEU A 210 14.72 8.27 -7.35
CA LEU A 210 14.34 7.80 -6.02
C LEU A 210 13.85 6.33 -5.96
N SER A 211 13.52 5.73 -7.10
CA SER A 211 13.24 4.29 -7.18
C SER A 211 14.52 3.44 -7.29
N ALA A 212 15.69 4.08 -7.39
CA ALA A 212 16.95 3.41 -7.69
C ALA A 212 17.90 3.25 -6.50
N ASP A 213 17.62 3.86 -5.33
CA ASP A 213 18.59 3.86 -4.23
C ASP A 213 18.06 3.25 -2.92
N PRO A 214 18.07 1.90 -2.81
CA PRO A 214 17.79 1.15 -1.58
C PRO A 214 18.53 1.67 -0.36
N SER A 215 19.68 2.31 -0.57
CA SER A 215 20.55 2.86 0.47
C SER A 215 19.84 3.92 1.33
N LYS A 216 18.98 4.78 0.74
CA LYS A 216 18.28 5.83 1.48
C LYS A 216 17.10 5.30 2.31
N MET A 217 16.44 4.26 1.80
CA MET A 217 15.41 3.55 2.56
C MET A 217 16.05 2.81 3.75
N MET A 218 17.20 2.19 3.52
CA MET A 218 17.97 1.54 4.58
C MET A 218 18.52 2.55 5.59
N GLU A 219 18.94 3.74 5.16
CA GLU A 219 19.37 4.83 6.04
C GLU A 219 18.23 5.34 6.94
N SER A 220 17.01 5.48 6.38
CA SER A 220 15.81 5.82 7.15
C SER A 220 15.43 4.73 8.16
N LEU A 221 15.58 3.44 7.79
CA LEU A 221 15.33 2.30 8.68
C LEU A 221 16.38 2.17 9.78
N LEU A 222 17.66 2.38 9.44
CA LEU A 222 18.78 2.37 10.39
C LEU A 222 18.71 3.57 11.36
N SER A 223 18.10 4.68 10.94
CA SER A 223 17.90 5.83 11.82
C SER A 223 16.85 5.61 12.92
N ASN A 224 15.98 4.60 12.77
CA ASN A 224 14.93 4.25 13.74
C ASN A 224 15.11 2.81 14.25
N PRO A 225 15.96 2.59 15.28
CA PRO A 225 16.30 1.25 15.77
C PRO A 225 15.10 0.47 16.30
N GLU A 226 14.06 1.15 16.82
CA GLU A 226 12.83 0.50 17.29
C GLU A 226 11.99 -0.03 16.13
N GLN A 227 11.88 0.72 15.03
CA GLN A 227 11.20 0.27 13.82
C GLN A 227 11.95 -0.88 13.18
N LEU A 228 13.29 -0.82 13.16
CA LEU A 228 14.14 -1.91 12.69
C LEU A 228 13.92 -3.17 13.55
N SER A 229 13.87 -3.04 14.88
CA SER A 229 13.62 -4.18 15.78
C SER A 229 12.25 -4.81 15.56
N SER A 230 11.21 -3.98 15.41
CA SER A 230 9.84 -4.45 15.10
C SER A 230 9.78 -5.14 13.73
N MET A 231 10.44 -4.58 12.72
CA MET A 231 10.53 -5.15 11.38
C MET A 231 11.29 -6.48 11.39
N ILE A 232 12.43 -6.56 12.08
CA ILE A 232 13.19 -7.80 12.25
C ILE A 232 12.35 -8.85 12.97
N LYS A 233 11.64 -8.48 14.03
CA LYS A 233 10.76 -9.41 14.75
C LYS A 233 9.63 -9.93 13.84
N THR A 234 9.03 -9.06 13.04
CA THR A 234 8.00 -9.42 12.06
C THR A 234 8.58 -10.31 10.96
N MET A 235 9.81 -10.04 10.48
CA MET A 235 10.52 -10.85 9.51
C MET A 235 10.84 -12.25 10.03
N LYS A 236 11.26 -12.37 11.29
CA LYS A 236 11.48 -13.67 11.94
C LYS A 236 10.18 -14.44 12.16
N GLN A 237 9.11 -13.74 12.50
CA GLN A 237 7.80 -14.36 12.72
C GLN A 237 7.12 -14.77 11.42
N ASN A 238 7.38 -14.05 10.31
CA ASN A 238 6.73 -14.25 9.02
C ASN A 238 7.76 -14.11 7.87
N PRO A 239 8.70 -15.05 7.72
CA PRO A 239 9.69 -15.01 6.65
C PRO A 239 9.02 -15.05 5.27
N ASP A 240 7.91 -15.78 5.13
CA ASP A 240 7.15 -15.89 3.88
C ASP A 240 6.50 -14.57 3.47
N LEU A 241 6.03 -13.77 4.43
CA LEU A 241 5.49 -12.44 4.16
C LEU A 241 6.57 -11.53 3.59
N MET A 242 7.79 -11.60 4.13
CA MET A 242 8.90 -10.79 3.63
C MET A 242 9.35 -11.27 2.24
N LYS A 243 9.42 -12.59 2.02
CA LYS A 243 9.70 -13.16 0.68
C LYS A 243 8.66 -12.67 -0.33
N SER A 244 7.38 -12.72 0.02
CA SER A 244 6.27 -12.24 -0.81
C SER A 244 6.37 -10.73 -1.08
N MET A 245 6.65 -9.92 -0.05
CA MET A 245 6.81 -8.48 -0.19
C MET A 245 8.01 -8.11 -1.06
N LEU A 246 9.17 -8.77 -0.89
CA LEU A 246 10.36 -8.52 -1.71
C LEU A 246 10.15 -8.96 -3.16
N LYS A 247 9.53 -10.13 -3.37
CA LYS A 247 9.19 -10.62 -4.72
C LYS A 247 8.27 -9.62 -5.42
N SER A 248 7.23 -9.18 -4.73
CA SER A 248 6.30 -8.15 -5.22
C SER A 248 7.00 -6.83 -5.54
N GLN A 249 7.87 -6.33 -4.65
CA GLN A 249 8.61 -5.08 -4.85
C GLN A 249 9.62 -5.17 -6.02
N MET A 250 10.21 -6.33 -6.24
CA MET A 250 11.11 -6.57 -7.37
C MET A 250 10.38 -6.85 -8.69
N GLY A 251 9.03 -6.78 -8.70
CA GLY A 251 8.22 -7.08 -9.87
C GLY A 251 8.30 -8.55 -10.30
N ILE A 252 8.74 -9.43 -9.40
CA ILE A 252 8.81 -10.87 -9.62
C ILE A 252 7.45 -11.44 -9.21
N ASN A 253 6.51 -11.42 -10.15
CA ASN A 253 5.22 -12.07 -9.95
C ASN A 253 5.39 -13.59 -10.09
N ASP A 254 4.85 -14.35 -9.13
CA ASP A 254 4.92 -15.82 -9.06
C ASP A 254 4.37 -16.56 -10.30
N THR A 255 3.64 -15.87 -11.18
CA THR A 255 3.03 -16.47 -12.37
C THR A 255 4.00 -16.79 -13.50
N ASP A 256 5.21 -16.25 -13.47
CA ASP A 256 6.20 -16.55 -14.50
C ASP A 256 7.17 -17.62 -13.98
N THR A 257 7.06 -18.86 -14.48
CA THR A 257 7.97 -19.99 -14.20
C THR A 257 9.45 -19.66 -14.44
N THR A 258 9.74 -18.55 -15.12
CA THR A 258 11.08 -18.00 -15.32
C THR A 258 11.67 -17.32 -14.06
N ALA A 259 10.84 -17.00 -13.06
CA ALA A 259 11.24 -16.37 -11.80
C ALA A 259 12.21 -17.23 -10.96
N ASN A 260 12.16 -18.57 -11.11
CA ASN A 260 13.04 -19.49 -10.38
C ASN A 260 14.53 -19.41 -10.80
N ASN A 261 14.84 -18.73 -11.91
CA ASN A 261 16.21 -18.61 -12.41
C ASN A 261 16.84 -17.24 -12.15
N ASN A 262 16.21 -16.33 -11.41
CA ASN A 262 16.84 -15.06 -11.08
C ASN A 262 17.87 -15.26 -9.95
N PRO A 263 19.19 -15.17 -10.21
CA PRO A 263 20.22 -15.41 -9.20
C PRO A 263 20.11 -14.43 -8.02
N ARG A 264 19.54 -13.23 -8.25
CA ARG A 264 19.34 -12.22 -7.21
C ARG A 264 18.21 -12.58 -6.25
N ALA A 265 17.13 -13.19 -6.75
CA ALA A 265 16.03 -13.68 -5.93
C ALA A 265 16.50 -14.83 -5.02
N LYS A 266 17.30 -15.75 -5.58
CA LYS A 266 17.88 -16.86 -4.81
C LYS A 266 18.86 -16.40 -3.74
N GLN A 267 19.71 -15.41 -4.04
CA GLN A 267 20.61 -14.80 -3.04
C GLN A 267 19.83 -14.14 -1.91
N MET A 268 18.72 -13.45 -2.22
CA MET A 268 17.86 -12.84 -1.20
C MET A 268 17.09 -13.89 -0.40
N GLU A 269 16.58 -14.96 -1.01
CA GLU A 269 15.95 -16.06 -0.27
C GLU A 269 16.94 -16.73 0.67
N GLN A 270 18.16 -17.01 0.21
CA GLN A 270 19.23 -17.55 1.08
C GLN A 270 19.58 -16.59 2.22
N ALA A 271 19.69 -15.29 1.94
CA ALA A 271 19.94 -14.30 2.99
C ALA A 271 18.79 -14.22 4.00
N ILE A 272 17.53 -14.32 3.54
CA ILE A 272 16.35 -14.34 4.41
C ILE A 272 16.32 -15.63 5.24
N ASP A 273 16.68 -16.78 4.67
CA ASP A 273 16.70 -18.06 5.38
C ASP A 273 17.85 -18.14 6.39
N GLU A 274 19.04 -17.63 6.06
CA GLU A 274 20.14 -17.46 7.02
C GLU A 274 19.73 -16.52 8.16
N PHE A 275 19.04 -15.43 7.85
CA PHE A 275 18.58 -14.46 8.84
C PHE A 275 17.44 -15.01 9.71
N ALA A 276 16.53 -15.79 9.13
CA ALA A 276 15.45 -16.45 9.85
C ALA A 276 16.02 -17.49 10.83
N ASN A 277 17.10 -18.17 10.45
CA ASN A 277 17.80 -19.16 11.28
C ASN A 277 18.82 -18.54 12.26
N MET A 278 19.12 -17.24 12.20
CA MET A 278 19.99 -16.60 13.19
C MET A 278 19.31 -16.59 14.57
N SER A 279 20.06 -17.05 15.58
CA SER A 279 19.63 -16.95 16.97
C SER A 279 19.53 -15.49 17.40
N ASP A 280 18.62 -15.20 18.34
CA ASP A 280 18.44 -13.83 18.87
C ASP A 280 19.74 -13.26 19.47
N GLU A 281 20.61 -14.12 19.98
CA GLU A 281 21.92 -13.73 20.54
C GLU A 281 22.92 -13.30 19.45
N GLN A 282 22.93 -14.00 18.30
CA GLN A 282 23.74 -13.58 17.15
C GLN A 282 23.24 -12.26 16.58
N LEU A 283 21.92 -12.09 16.54
CA LEU A 283 21.30 -10.85 16.12
C LEU A 283 21.64 -9.68 17.06
N ASP A 284 21.59 -9.85 18.39
CA ASP A 284 21.99 -8.80 19.34
C ASP A 284 23.48 -8.44 19.19
N LYS A 285 24.35 -9.44 19.02
CA LYS A 285 25.77 -9.21 18.73
C LYS A 285 25.96 -8.44 17.43
N TYR A 286 25.23 -8.78 16.38
CA TYR A 286 25.31 -8.11 15.08
C TYR A 286 24.80 -6.67 15.16
N ILE A 287 23.68 -6.41 15.84
CA ILE A 287 23.13 -5.06 16.06
C ILE A 287 24.11 -4.22 16.88
N ARG A 288 24.72 -4.76 17.95
CA ARG A 288 25.76 -4.06 18.70
C ARG A 288 26.97 -3.75 17.85
N TYR A 289 27.42 -4.70 17.02
CA TYR A 289 28.56 -4.50 16.14
C TYR A 289 28.25 -3.45 15.07
N ALA A 290 27.05 -3.48 14.50
CA ALA A 290 26.56 -2.49 13.53
C ALA A 290 26.48 -1.10 14.14
N ASN A 291 25.91 -0.94 15.35
CA ASN A 291 25.87 0.35 16.05
C ASN A 291 27.27 0.88 16.40
N ARG A 292 28.20 -0.01 16.76
CA ARG A 292 29.59 0.36 17.04
C ARG A 292 30.35 0.72 15.76
N ALA A 293 30.14 -0.02 14.68
CA ALA A 293 30.70 0.29 13.37
C ALA A 293 30.15 1.62 12.85
N GLN A 294 28.83 1.85 12.97
CA GLN A 294 28.18 3.08 12.54
C GLN A 294 28.69 4.30 13.31
N SER A 295 28.82 4.22 14.64
CA SER A 295 29.38 5.34 15.42
C SER A 295 30.84 5.67 15.05
N VAL A 296 31.62 4.67 14.61
CA VAL A 296 33.00 4.87 14.13
C VAL A 296 33.04 5.36 12.67
N LEU A 297 32.13 4.87 11.83
CA LEU A 297 32.10 5.16 10.39
C LEU A 297 31.37 6.47 10.07
N SER A 298 30.36 6.89 10.83
CA SER A 298 29.62 8.13 10.60
C SER A 298 30.50 9.38 10.47
N PRO A 299 31.49 9.64 11.36
CA PRO A 299 32.40 10.78 11.18
C PRO A 299 33.31 10.60 9.96
N PHE A 300 33.71 9.37 9.63
CA PHE A 300 34.52 9.07 8.44
C PHE A 300 33.74 9.32 7.15
N LEU A 301 32.50 8.82 7.04
CA LEU A 301 31.60 9.01 5.89
C LEU A 301 31.23 10.48 5.71
N SER A 302 30.98 11.20 6.82
CA SER A 302 30.71 12.64 6.77
C SER A 302 31.93 13.43 6.30
N GLY A 303 33.12 13.08 6.78
CA GLY A 303 34.39 13.65 6.30
C GLY A 303 34.59 13.37 4.82
N PHE A 304 34.39 12.12 4.41
CA PHE A 304 34.51 11.67 3.04
C PHE A 304 33.58 12.40 2.07
N ASN A 305 32.31 12.58 2.44
CA ASN A 305 31.35 13.33 1.60
C ASN A 305 31.73 14.80 1.48
N LYS A 306 32.25 15.42 2.55
CA LYS A 306 32.78 16.79 2.49
C LYS A 306 34.02 16.88 1.59
N THR A 307 34.95 15.92 1.70
CA THR A 307 36.16 15.86 0.88
C THR A 307 35.85 15.60 -0.59
N LYS A 308 34.85 14.75 -0.88
CA LYS A 308 34.36 14.50 -2.23
C LYS A 308 33.79 15.77 -2.86
N SER A 309 32.92 16.48 -2.16
CA SER A 309 32.33 17.73 -2.63
C SER A 309 33.36 18.86 -2.76
N ALA A 310 34.36 18.90 -1.88
CA ALA A 310 35.42 19.91 -1.91
C ALA A 310 36.45 19.69 -3.03
N LEU A 311 36.77 18.44 -3.35
CA LEU A 311 37.79 18.12 -4.35
C LEU A 311 37.23 17.97 -5.78
N GLY A 312 35.91 17.88 -5.95
CA GLY A 312 35.29 17.68 -7.27
C GLY A 312 35.71 16.37 -7.96
N ILE A 313 36.28 15.43 -7.22
CA ILE A 313 36.82 14.17 -7.76
C ILE A 313 35.67 13.22 -8.05
N SER A 314 35.69 12.61 -9.23
CA SER A 314 34.68 11.62 -9.62
C SER A 314 34.68 10.42 -8.66
N SER A 315 33.50 9.83 -8.44
CA SER A 315 33.32 8.66 -7.57
C SER A 315 34.27 7.50 -7.89
N ARG A 316 34.70 7.37 -9.17
CA ARG A 316 35.62 6.32 -9.62
C ARG A 316 37.05 6.54 -9.11
N SER A 317 37.57 7.77 -9.19
CA SER A 317 38.91 8.08 -8.63
C SER A 317 38.94 7.95 -7.11
N LEU A 318 37.83 8.27 -6.46
CA LEU A 318 37.69 8.20 -5.02
C LEU A 318 37.72 6.75 -4.50
N ILE A 319 37.10 5.81 -5.23
CA ILE A 319 37.16 4.37 -4.93
C ILE A 319 38.59 3.84 -5.04
N VAL A 320 39.33 4.25 -6.08
CA VAL A 320 40.74 3.86 -6.24
C VAL A 320 41.59 4.39 -5.08
N LEU A 321 41.35 5.63 -4.67
CA LEU A 321 42.09 6.26 -3.56
C LEU A 321 41.76 5.61 -2.21
N ILE A 322 40.49 5.29 -1.94
CA ILE A 322 40.12 4.50 -0.76
C ILE A 322 40.80 3.14 -0.77
N ASN A 323 40.72 2.41 -1.88
CA ASN A 323 41.36 1.10 -1.96
C ASN A 323 42.86 1.23 -1.70
N LEU A 324 43.53 2.25 -2.24
CA LEU A 324 44.96 2.49 -2.00
C LEU A 324 45.25 2.79 -0.52
N VAL A 325 44.41 3.58 0.16
CA VAL A 325 44.55 3.87 1.59
C VAL A 325 44.25 2.63 2.45
N VAL A 326 43.27 1.81 2.07
CA VAL A 326 42.93 0.56 2.77
C VAL A 326 44.04 -0.46 2.62
N PHE A 327 44.50 -0.73 1.39
CA PHE A 327 45.63 -1.64 1.15
C PHE A 327 46.92 -1.13 1.80
N GLY A 328 47.19 0.17 1.73
CA GLY A 328 48.32 0.80 2.40
C GLY A 328 48.22 0.69 3.92
N GLY A 329 47.03 0.89 4.47
CA GLY A 329 46.73 0.74 5.89
C GLY A 329 46.89 -0.69 6.38
N ILE A 330 46.38 -1.67 5.62
CA ILE A 330 46.57 -3.10 5.90
C ILE A 330 48.04 -3.47 5.85
N ALA A 331 48.79 -3.03 4.83
CA ALA A 331 50.22 -3.27 4.73
C ALA A 331 50.99 -2.66 5.92
N LEU A 332 50.67 -1.43 6.31
CA LEU A 332 51.24 -0.78 7.50
C LEU A 332 50.89 -1.52 8.79
N LEU A 333 49.67 -2.04 8.90
CA LEU A 333 49.19 -2.78 10.06
C LEU A 333 49.87 -4.15 10.16
N VAL A 334 50.06 -4.84 9.04
CA VAL A 334 50.87 -6.08 8.96
C VAL A 334 52.33 -5.82 9.34
N VAL A 335 52.94 -4.76 8.80
CA VAL A 335 54.32 -4.37 9.16
C VAL A 335 54.41 -3.99 10.64
N TRP A 336 53.41 -3.30 11.18
CA TRP A 336 53.36 -2.93 12.59
C TRP A 336 53.17 -4.13 13.52
N MET A 337 52.29 -5.07 13.17
CA MET A 337 52.15 -6.34 13.89
C MET A 337 53.46 -7.15 13.84
N ARG A 338 54.11 -7.22 12.68
CA ARG A 338 55.40 -7.89 12.50
C ARG A 338 56.53 -7.19 13.29
N SER A 339 56.49 -5.87 13.40
CA SER A 339 57.45 -5.06 14.16
C SER A 339 57.24 -5.16 15.68
N ARG A 340 56.00 -5.34 16.14
CA ARG A 340 55.68 -5.58 17.57
C ARG A 340 55.83 -7.04 18.00
N GLY A 341 55.79 -7.98 17.07
CA GLY A 341 55.84 -9.42 17.33
C GLY A 341 57.11 -10.08 16.79
N GLY A 342 58.27 -9.71 17.35
CA GLY A 342 59.45 -10.56 17.26
C GLY A 342 59.22 -11.87 18.03
N GLY A 343 58.72 -12.88 17.34
CA GLY A 343 58.71 -14.28 17.76
C GLY A 343 57.44 -14.75 18.46
N GLY A 344 56.50 -15.35 17.72
CA GLY A 344 55.44 -16.15 18.36
C GLY A 344 54.08 -16.26 17.67
N VAL A 345 53.93 -15.89 16.39
CA VAL A 345 52.70 -16.22 15.63
C VAL A 345 53.09 -17.07 14.43
N VAL A 346 53.49 -18.29 14.74
CA VAL A 346 53.25 -19.44 13.85
C VAL A 346 51.89 -19.99 14.31
N ILE A 347 51.09 -20.50 13.38
CA ILE A 347 49.81 -21.20 13.59
C ILE A 347 48.56 -20.29 13.66
N MET A 348 48.14 -19.74 12.53
CA MET A 348 46.71 -19.63 12.19
C MET A 348 46.43 -19.75 10.68
N GLU A 349 47.45 -19.78 9.81
CA GLU A 349 47.25 -19.92 8.36
C GLU A 349 46.93 -21.36 7.91
N GLU A 350 47.31 -22.40 8.67
CA GLU A 350 47.00 -23.79 8.26
C GLU A 350 45.57 -24.25 8.60
N ASN A 351 44.87 -23.63 9.55
CA ASN A 351 43.50 -24.04 9.91
C ASN A 351 42.41 -23.37 9.05
N VAL A 352 42.70 -22.26 8.36
CA VAL A 352 41.69 -21.57 7.53
C VAL A 352 41.66 -22.15 6.11
N LEU A 353 42.76 -22.71 5.61
CA LEU A 353 42.76 -23.41 4.32
C LEU A 353 42.20 -24.85 4.40
N ASN A 354 42.32 -25.53 5.55
CA ASN A 354 41.74 -26.88 5.69
C ASN A 354 40.22 -26.88 5.83
N VAL A 355 39.60 -25.85 6.41
CA VAL A 355 38.13 -25.76 6.54
C VAL A 355 37.43 -25.51 5.20
N LEU A 356 38.15 -25.11 4.15
CA LEU A 356 37.61 -24.93 2.80
C LEU A 356 37.86 -26.11 1.86
N SER A 357 38.49 -27.19 2.35
CA SER A 357 38.92 -28.33 1.52
C SER A 357 38.19 -29.65 1.84
N GLU A 358 37.25 -29.67 2.77
CA GLU A 358 36.71 -30.92 3.36
C GLU A 358 35.20 -31.12 3.16
N ASP A 359 34.61 -30.53 2.12
CA ASP A 359 33.24 -30.82 1.69
C ASP A 359 33.26 -31.41 0.26
N GLU A 360 33.88 -32.59 0.16
CA GLU A 360 33.76 -33.46 -1.00
C GLU A 360 32.35 -34.07 -0.94
N PRO A 361 31.48 -33.85 -1.95
CA PRO A 361 30.12 -34.36 -1.92
C PRO A 361 30.15 -35.89 -1.89
N PRO A 362 29.28 -36.55 -1.10
CA PRO A 362 29.24 -38.00 -1.05
C PRO A 362 29.00 -38.55 -2.46
N GLU A 363 29.92 -39.42 -2.91
CA GLU A 363 29.77 -40.21 -4.12
C GLU A 363 28.40 -40.89 -4.08
N ILE A 364 27.51 -40.44 -4.98
CA ILE A 364 26.27 -41.13 -5.27
C ILE A 364 26.69 -42.44 -5.93
N ALA A 365 26.75 -43.50 -5.12
CA ALA A 365 26.84 -44.86 -5.60
C ALA A 365 25.67 -45.10 -6.57
N LEU A 366 26.00 -45.10 -7.87
CA LEU A 366 25.18 -45.65 -8.92
C LEU A 366 24.97 -47.13 -8.59
N HIS A 367 23.85 -47.42 -7.93
CA HIS A 367 23.31 -48.77 -7.87
C HIS A 367 22.89 -49.16 -9.29
N ASP A 368 23.73 -50.01 -9.87
CA ASP A 368 23.47 -50.80 -11.07
C ASP A 368 22.27 -51.73 -10.78
N GLU A 369 21.07 -51.32 -11.18
CA GLU A 369 19.92 -52.22 -11.30
C GLU A 369 19.99 -52.93 -12.65
N SER A 370 20.80 -53.98 -12.69
CA SER A 370 20.76 -55.01 -13.73
C SER A 370 20.67 -56.39 -13.11
N GLU A 371 19.51 -56.74 -12.53
CA GLU A 371 19.02 -58.13 -12.39
C GLU A 371 17.61 -58.15 -11.77
N PHE A 372 16.57 -58.23 -12.63
CA PHE A 372 15.51 -59.26 -12.63
C PHE A 372 14.35 -58.90 -13.57
#